data_AF-A0A920G253-F1
#
_entry.id   AF-A0A920G253-F1
#
_cell.length_a   1.000
_cell.length_b   1.000
_cell.length_c   1.000
_cell.angle_alpha   90.00
_cell.angle_beta   90.00
_cell.angle_gamma   90.00
#
_symmetry.space_group_name_H-M   'P 1'
#
loop_
_entity.id
_entity.type
_entity.pdbx_description
1 polymer ?
#
loop_
_entity_poly.entity_id
_entity_poly.type
_entity_poly.pdbx_seq_one_letter_code
_entity_poly.pdbx_strand_id
1 'polypeptide(L)'
;MTGGQSDPSELVEAENFAEDSMGRLHLALADLDDRSRDILERRWLLDNKSTLHELAAEYQVSAERIRQLEANALKKLRAAMVA
;
A
#
# COMPACT_ATOMS: atom_id res chain seq x y z
N MET A 1 22.18 10.60 -36.28
CA MET A 1 21.23 10.78 -35.18
C MET A 1 21.35 9.56 -34.31
N THR A 2 22.13 9.66 -33.24
CA THR A 2 22.72 8.56 -32.47
C THR A 2 21.65 7.81 -31.69
N GLY A 3 21.65 6.48 -31.81
CA GLY A 3 20.69 5.60 -31.16
C GLY A 3 20.78 5.69 -29.64
N GLY A 4 19.61 5.66 -29.00
CA GLY A 4 19.45 5.58 -27.56
C GLY A 4 19.98 4.25 -27.02
N GLN A 5 21.28 4.20 -26.75
CA GLN A 5 21.82 3.30 -25.74
C GLN A 5 21.50 3.95 -24.40
N SER A 6 20.38 3.54 -23.79
CA SER A 6 20.20 3.71 -22.35
C SER A 6 21.46 3.14 -21.69
N ASP A 7 22.15 3.95 -20.89
CA ASP A 7 23.39 3.54 -20.26
C ASP A 7 23.08 2.30 -19.40
N PRO A 8 23.83 1.19 -19.50
CA PRO A 8 23.58 0.00 -18.69
C PRO A 8 23.56 0.31 -17.19
N SER A 9 24.26 1.36 -16.76
CA SER A 9 24.22 1.90 -15.41
C SER A 9 22.83 2.44 -15.02
N GLU A 10 22.14 3.16 -15.91
CA GLU A 10 20.80 3.71 -15.65
C GLU A 10 19.74 2.58 -15.54
N LEU A 11 19.89 1.53 -16.35
CA LEU A 11 19.04 0.34 -16.26
C LEU A 11 19.21 -0.39 -14.92
N VAL A 12 20.45 -0.57 -14.47
CA VAL A 12 20.74 -1.22 -13.18
C VAL A 12 20.25 -0.37 -11.99
N GLU A 13 20.41 0.95 -12.04
CA GLU A 13 19.89 1.84 -11.00
C GLU A 13 18.35 1.82 -10.93
N ALA A 14 17.67 1.81 -12.08
CA ALA A 14 16.21 1.71 -12.13
C ALA A 14 15.70 0.36 -11.61
N GLU A 15 16.38 -0.73 -11.92
CA GLU A 15 16.04 -2.08 -11.46
C GLU A 15 16.23 -2.21 -9.94
N ASN A 16 17.37 -1.74 -9.41
CA ASN A 16 17.63 -1.69 -7.98
C ASN A 16 16.60 -0.83 -7.23
N PHE A 17 16.22 0.33 -7.78
CA PHE A 17 15.21 1.20 -7.18
C PHE A 17 13.82 0.54 -7.16
N ALA A 18 13.46 -0.19 -8.21
CA ALA A 18 12.22 -0.94 -8.28
C ALA A 18 12.19 -2.08 -7.25
N GLU A 19 13.28 -2.84 -7.14
CA GLU A 19 13.41 -3.91 -6.14
C GLU A 19 13.34 -3.37 -4.71
N ASP A 20 14.05 -2.28 -4.40
CA ASP A 20 14.00 -1.63 -3.09
C ASP A 20 12.59 -1.13 -2.76
N SER A 21 11.95 -0.45 -3.71
CA SER A 21 10.58 0.05 -3.55
C SER A 21 9.57 -1.08 -3.31
N MET A 22 9.69 -2.19 -4.04
CA MET A 22 8.85 -3.38 -3.85
C MET A 22 9.10 -4.03 -2.49
N GLY A 23 10.36 -4.18 -2.08
CA GLY A 23 10.74 -4.73 -0.78
C GLY A 23 10.16 -3.91 0.39
N ARG A 24 10.28 -2.59 0.32
CA ARG A 24 9.75 -1.66 1.32
C ARG A 24 8.23 -1.68 1.39
N LEU A 25 7.55 -1.73 0.24
CA LEU A 25 6.10 -1.91 0.22
C LEU A 25 5.68 -3.24 0.87
N HIS A 26 6.40 -4.32 0.59
CA HIS A 26 6.07 -5.63 1.15
C HIS A 26 6.25 -5.66 2.68
N LEU A 27 7.34 -5.08 3.18
CA LEU A 27 7.57 -4.91 4.62
C LEU A 27 6.49 -4.02 5.27
N ALA A 28 6.10 -2.93 4.61
CA ALA A 28 5.06 -2.04 5.10
C ALA A 28 3.70 -2.75 5.22
N LEU A 29 3.35 -3.57 4.24
CA LEU A 29 2.15 -4.41 4.27
C LEU A 29 2.20 -5.48 5.36
N ALA A 30 3.40 -6.00 5.67
CA ALA A 30 3.60 -6.95 6.77
C ALA A 30 3.52 -6.29 8.17
N ASP A 31 3.85 -5.00 8.29
CA ASP A 31 3.73 -4.22 9.53
C ASP A 31 2.30 -3.69 9.80
N LEU A 32 1.40 -3.83 8.83
CA LEU A 32 -0.02 -3.58 9.05
C LEU A 32 -0.63 -4.70 9.87
N ASP A 33 -1.45 -4.34 10.86
CA ASP A 33 -2.28 -5.32 11.54
C ASP A 33 -3.28 -5.95 10.55
N ASP A 34 -3.62 -7.23 10.77
CA ASP A 34 -4.46 -8.01 9.85
C ASP A 34 -5.79 -7.33 9.53
N ARG A 35 -6.36 -6.59 10.50
CA ARG A 35 -7.61 -5.86 10.34
C ARG A 35 -7.44 -4.65 9.44
N SER A 36 -6.38 -3.86 9.62
CA SER A 36 -6.04 -2.73 8.75
C SER A 36 -5.75 -3.15 7.32
N ARG A 37 -5.07 -4.29 7.11
CA ARG A 37 -4.82 -4.86 5.78
C ARG A 37 -6.13 -5.26 5.10
N ASP A 38 -7.00 -5.99 5.80
CA ASP A 38 -8.31 -6.40 5.26
C ASP A 38 -9.20 -5.20 4.89
N ILE A 39 -9.24 -4.15 5.73
CA ILE A 39 -9.99 -2.92 5.43
C ILE A 39 -9.45 -2.26 4.15
N LEU A 40 -8.13 -2.21 3.95
CA LEU A 40 -7.52 -1.67 2.74
C LEU A 40 -7.88 -2.50 1.50
N GLU A 41 -7.75 -3.82 1.59
CA GLU A 41 -8.09 -4.74 0.50
C GLU A 41 -9.54 -4.57 0.07
N ARG A 42 -10.47 -4.62 1.03
CA ARG A 42 -11.91 -4.55 0.74
C ARG A 42 -12.39 -3.20 0.23
N ARG A 43 -11.68 -2.12 0.55
CA ARG A 43 -12.08 -0.76 0.13
C ARG A 43 -11.39 -0.28 -1.14
N TRP A 44 -10.21 -0.81 -1.45
CA TRP A 44 -9.37 -0.30 -2.55
C TRP A 44 -9.04 -1.34 -3.60
N LEU A 45 -8.80 -2.60 -3.20
CA LEU A 45 -8.25 -3.64 -4.06
C LEU A 45 -9.32 -4.58 -4.63
N LEU A 46 -10.49 -4.69 -4.00
CA LEU A 46 -11.62 -5.46 -4.53
C LEU A 46 -12.48 -4.61 -5.49
N ASP A 47 -13.01 -5.26 -6.53
CA ASP A 47 -14.00 -4.66 -7.44
C ASP A 47 -15.30 -4.28 -6.70
N ASN A 48 -15.78 -5.16 -5.82
CA ASN A 48 -16.93 -4.88 -4.97
C ASN A 48 -16.47 -4.25 -3.64
N LYS A 49 -16.34 -2.93 -3.66
CA LYS A 49 -15.79 -2.17 -2.54
C LYS A 49 -16.77 -2.12 -1.37
N SER A 50 -16.35 -2.62 -0.22
CA SER A 50 -17.13 -2.47 1.01
C SER A 50 -17.18 -1.01 1.45
N THR A 51 -18.34 -0.59 1.92
CA THR A 51 -18.53 0.73 2.53
C THR A 51 -18.02 0.74 3.96
N LEU A 52 -17.78 1.94 4.49
CA LEU A 52 -17.45 2.13 5.91
C LEU A 52 -18.47 1.51 6.86
N HIS A 53 -19.76 1.58 6.51
CA HIS A 53 -20.84 1.09 7.35
C HIS A 53 -20.91 -0.44 7.39
N GLU A 54 -20.66 -1.10 6.26
CA GLU A 54 -20.62 -2.57 6.18
C GLU A 54 -19.47 -3.14 7.00
N LEU A 55 -18.27 -2.57 6.86
CA LEU A 55 -17.10 -2.98 7.64
C LEU A 55 -17.28 -2.65 9.13
N ALA A 56 -17.91 -1.52 9.45
CA ALA A 56 -18.24 -1.16 10.82
C ALA A 56 -19.20 -2.18 11.47
N ALA A 57 -20.23 -2.61 10.74
CA ALA A 57 -21.17 -3.62 11.19
C ALA A 57 -20.49 -4.99 11.36
N GLU A 58 -19.66 -5.41 10.41
CA GLU A 58 -18.93 -6.69 10.45
C GLU A 58 -17.94 -6.75 11.62
N TYR A 59 -17.14 -5.70 11.80
CA TYR A 59 -16.15 -5.62 12.87
C TYR A 59 -16.73 -5.17 14.21
N GLN A 60 -18.04 -4.88 14.28
CA GLN A 60 -18.74 -4.37 15.47
C GLN A 60 -18.05 -3.13 16.06
N VAL A 61 -17.64 -2.21 15.19
CA VAL A 61 -17.03 -0.92 15.57
C VAL A 61 -17.76 0.23 14.88
N SER A 62 -17.42 1.47 15.23
CA SER A 62 -17.98 2.62 14.52
C SER A 62 -17.35 2.80 13.13
N ALA A 63 -18.09 3.41 12.21
CA ALA A 63 -17.57 3.81 10.89
C ALA A 63 -16.34 4.73 11.01
N GLU A 64 -16.31 5.62 12.01
CA GLU A 64 -15.14 6.44 12.29
C GLU A 64 -13.93 5.58 12.69
N ARG A 65 -14.13 4.51 13.48
CA ARG A 65 -13.02 3.61 13.81
C ARG A 65 -12.43 2.94 12.57
N ILE A 66 -13.26 2.49 11.62
CA ILE A 66 -12.79 1.93 10.34
C ILE A 66 -12.00 2.99 9.55
N ARG A 67 -12.49 4.23 9.49
CA ARG A 67 -11.78 5.34 8.84
C ARG A 67 -10.40 5.60 9.47
N GLN A 68 -10.31 5.56 10.79
CA GLN A 68 -9.04 5.74 11.50
C GLN A 68 -8.05 4.59 11.19
N LEU A 69 -8.52 3.34 11.16
CA LEU A 69 -7.69 2.19 10.77
C LEU A 69 -7.17 2.34 9.34
N GLU A 70 -8.04 2.68 8.39
CA GLU A 70 -7.66 2.96 7.00
C GLU A 70 -6.62 4.09 6.90
N ALA A 71 -6.85 5.22 7.59
CA ALA A 71 -5.94 6.37 7.54
C ALA A 71 -4.55 6.03 8.12
N ASN A 72 -4.52 5.28 9.24
CA ASN A 72 -3.27 4.82 9.83
C ASN A 72 -2.53 3.85 8.91
N ALA A 73 -3.26 2.95 8.25
CA ALA A 73 -2.68 1.99 7.33
C ALA A 73 -2.05 2.69 6.11
N LEU A 74 -2.77 3.62 5.50
CA LEU A 74 -2.26 4.44 4.40
C LEU A 74 -1.07 5.31 4.82
N LYS A 75 -1.04 5.78 6.07
CA LYS A 75 0.09 6.55 6.61
C LYS A 75 1.35 5.67 6.74
N LYS A 76 1.21 4.44 7.24
CA LYS A 76 2.32 3.47 7.33
C LYS A 76 2.87 3.11 5.96
N LEU A 77 1.99 2.82 4.98
CA LEU A 77 2.38 2.53 3.61
C LEU A 77 3.17 3.69 2.98
N ARG A 78 2.67 4.92 3.13
CA ARG A 78 3.39 6.12 2.64
C ARG A 78 4.72 6.34 3.33
N ALA A 79 4.79 6.14 4.65
CA ALA A 79 6.03 6.30 5.39
C ALA A 79 7.11 5.32 4.89
N ALA A 80 6.74 4.06 4.65
CA ALA A 80 7.67 3.05 4.17
C ALA A 80 8.18 3.29 2.74
N MET A 81 7.40 3.97 1.89
CA MET A 81 7.83 4.35 0.53
C MET A 81 8.74 5.59 0.49
N VAL A 82 8.75 6.41 1.55
CA VAL A 82 9.57 7.63 1.64
C VAL A 82 10.82 7.44 2.51
N ALA A 83 10.80 6.49 3.46
CA ALA A 83 11.89 6.20 4.39
C ALA A 83 13.06 5.43 3.78
#